data_AF-A0A432S8A6-F1
#
_entry.id   AF-A0A432S8A6-F1
#
_cell.length_a   1.000
_cell.length_b   1.000
_cell.length_c   1.000
_cell.angle_alpha   90.00
_cell.angle_beta   90.00
_cell.angle_gamma   90.00
#
_symmetry.space_group_name_H-M   'P 1'
#
loop_
_entity.id
_entity.type
_entity.pdbx_description
1 polymer ?
#
loop_
_entity_poly.entity_id
_entity_poly.type
_entity_poly.pdbx_seq_one_letter_code
_entity_poly.pdbx_strand_id
1 'polypeptide(L)'
;MKKTPYSYDFLWYQINYAYENIKKKKYRELLNKFLTNEEVKTKFNKVIEKKVRRYEGGKLEKTASVLSIALCMYDNYPEIDIDLLLTAIILYSFSSLYTKREFYEYIKDYPELIPFLYRKKRKKPILEVLLFEDLLKLDDKIMKYIFQRREKDDWHRKGDISGWKSL
;
A
#
# COMPACT_ATOMS: atom_id res chain seq x y z
N MET A 1 16.23 -4.15 13.75
CA MET A 1 15.61 -3.97 12.42
C MET A 1 14.97 -2.58 12.38
N LYS A 2 15.14 -1.80 11.29
CA LYS A 2 14.40 -0.52 11.17
C LYS A 2 12.89 -0.83 11.11
N LYS A 3 12.07 0.02 11.72
CA LYS A 3 10.60 -0.03 11.68
C LYS A 3 10.06 1.22 11.00
N THR A 4 8.79 1.18 10.58
CA THR A 4 8.07 2.38 10.15
C THR A 4 8.19 3.48 11.20
N PRO A 5 8.36 4.75 10.79
CA PRO A 5 8.38 5.88 11.70
C PRO A 5 6.98 6.26 12.22
N TYR A 6 5.92 5.66 11.68
CA TYR A 6 4.53 5.94 12.06
C TYR A 6 4.00 4.90 13.04
N SER A 7 3.06 5.29 13.91
CA SER A 7 2.35 4.32 14.75
C SER A 7 1.47 3.40 13.90
N TYR A 8 1.35 2.13 14.28
CA TYR A 8 0.48 1.19 13.58
C TYR A 8 -0.99 1.62 13.63
N ASP A 9 -1.44 2.18 14.76
CA ASP A 9 -2.80 2.68 14.91
C ASP A 9 -3.13 3.79 13.91
N PHE A 10 -2.19 4.70 13.66
CA PHE A 10 -2.36 5.75 12.65
C PHE A 10 -2.48 5.16 11.24
N LEU A 11 -1.65 4.17 10.89
CA LEU A 11 -1.70 3.53 9.58
C LEU A 11 -2.99 2.71 9.40
N TRP A 12 -3.43 2.01 10.44
CA TRP A 12 -4.71 1.28 10.40
C TRP A 12 -5.90 2.23 10.34
N TYR A 13 -5.85 3.38 11.01
CA TYR A 13 -6.87 4.41 10.86
C TYR A 13 -7.02 4.84 9.41
N GLN A 14 -5.92 5.08 8.69
CA GLN A 14 -5.98 5.46 7.26
C GLN A 14 -6.56 4.33 6.38
N ILE A 15 -6.21 3.07 6.65
CA ILE A 15 -6.77 1.93 5.92
C ILE A 15 -8.27 1.78 6.21
N ASN A 16 -8.68 1.92 7.47
CA ASN A 16 -10.08 1.85 7.88
C ASN A 16 -10.89 3.01 7.28
N TYR A 17 -10.32 4.21 7.21
CA TYR A 17 -10.95 5.34 6.53
C TYR A 17 -11.23 5.03 5.06
N ALA A 18 -10.29 4.42 4.34
CA ALA A 18 -10.52 3.98 2.97
C ALA A 18 -11.57 2.86 2.89
N TYR A 19 -11.56 1.91 3.82
CA TYR A 19 -12.58 0.87 3.90
C TYR A 19 -14.00 1.43 4.09
N GLU A 20 -14.19 2.47 4.92
CA GLU A 20 -15.51 3.10 5.12
C GLU A 20 -16.03 3.85 3.88
N ASN A 21 -15.14 4.21 2.97
CA ASN A 21 -15.51 4.78 1.68
C ASN A 21 -16.03 3.73 0.69
N ILE A 22 -15.80 2.44 0.93
CA ILE A 22 -16.30 1.35 0.09
C ILE A 22 -17.80 1.12 0.36
N LYS A 23 -18.64 1.29 -0.66
CA LYS A 23 -20.11 1.20 -0.54
C LYS A 23 -20.68 -0.16 -0.96
N LYS A 24 -20.04 -0.84 -1.91
CA LYS A 24 -20.41 -2.16 -2.40
C LYS A 24 -20.24 -3.21 -1.30
N LYS A 25 -21.38 -3.71 -0.80
CA LYS A 25 -21.48 -4.74 0.25
C LYS A 25 -20.56 -5.95 -0.01
N LYS A 26 -20.54 -6.46 -1.24
CA LYS A 26 -19.70 -7.61 -1.63
C LYS A 26 -18.21 -7.41 -1.31
N TYR A 27 -17.69 -6.20 -1.49
CA TYR A 27 -16.28 -5.92 -1.22
C TYR A 27 -16.03 -5.72 0.27
N ARG A 28 -16.97 -5.11 1.00
CA ARG A 28 -16.87 -5.01 2.46
C ARG A 28 -16.83 -6.39 3.12
N GLU A 29 -17.71 -7.29 2.69
CA GLU A 29 -17.75 -8.69 3.16
C GLU A 29 -16.44 -9.43 2.87
N LEU A 30 -15.86 -9.24 1.69
CA LEU A 30 -14.55 -9.81 1.35
C LEU A 30 -13.43 -9.25 2.24
N LEU A 31 -13.36 -7.92 2.41
CA LEU A 31 -12.30 -7.26 3.16
C LEU A 31 -12.37 -7.54 4.66
N ASN A 32 -13.56 -7.73 5.22
CA ASN A 32 -13.72 -8.08 6.63
C ASN A 32 -12.98 -9.36 7.02
N LYS A 33 -12.85 -10.33 6.10
CA LYS A 33 -12.06 -11.55 6.33
C LYS A 33 -10.60 -11.27 6.73
N PHE A 34 -10.08 -10.11 6.35
CA PHE A 34 -8.72 -9.67 6.63
C PHE A 34 -8.67 -8.56 7.69
N LEU A 35 -9.55 -7.56 7.59
CA LEU A 35 -9.53 -6.36 8.42
C LEU A 35 -10.07 -6.55 9.84
N THR A 36 -10.90 -7.58 10.09
CA THR A 36 -11.40 -7.88 11.45
C THR A 36 -10.62 -9.00 12.14
N ASN A 37 -9.65 -9.60 11.45
CA ASN A 37 -8.83 -10.68 12.01
C ASN A 37 -7.54 -10.10 12.61
N GLU A 38 -7.48 -10.03 13.94
CA GLU A 38 -6.34 -9.46 14.66
C GLU A 38 -5.03 -10.22 14.44
N GLU A 39 -5.09 -11.53 14.19
CA GLU A 39 -3.90 -12.32 13.86
C GLU A 39 -3.34 -11.91 12.49
N VAL A 40 -4.22 -11.74 11.50
CA VAL A 40 -3.87 -11.28 10.15
C VAL A 40 -3.30 -9.86 10.21
N LYS A 41 -3.91 -8.95 10.97
CA LYS A 41 -3.39 -7.58 11.18
C LYS A 41 -2.01 -7.60 11.84
N THR A 42 -1.84 -8.38 12.90
CA THR A 42 -0.56 -8.51 13.61
C THR A 42 0.55 -9.06 12.70
N LYS A 43 0.23 -10.04 11.86
CA LYS A 43 1.15 -10.55 10.82
C LYS A 43 1.47 -9.45 9.80
N PHE A 44 0.46 -8.71 9.34
CA PHE A 44 0.62 -7.65 8.35
C PHE A 44 1.50 -6.49 8.84
N ASN A 45 1.40 -6.12 10.12
CA ASN A 45 2.25 -5.11 10.75
C ASN A 45 3.75 -5.42 10.61
N LYS A 46 4.12 -6.70 10.53
CA LYS A 46 5.52 -7.14 10.43
C LYS A 46 6.02 -7.24 8.99
N VAL A 47 5.14 -7.05 8.00
CA VAL A 47 5.52 -7.22 6.59
C VAL A 47 6.43 -6.09 6.11
N ILE A 48 7.57 -6.50 5.55
CA ILE A 48 8.54 -5.61 4.93
C ILE A 48 8.17 -5.40 3.46
N GLU A 49 8.14 -4.14 3.03
CA GLU A 49 8.00 -3.81 1.60
C GLU A 49 9.37 -3.96 0.91
N LYS A 50 9.42 -4.76 -0.16
CA LYS A 50 10.70 -5.19 -0.75
C LYS A 50 11.39 -4.11 -1.58
N LYS A 51 10.67 -3.13 -2.11
CA LYS A 51 11.21 -2.17 -3.08
C LYS A 51 11.86 -0.97 -2.42
N VAL A 52 11.09 -0.18 -1.69
CA VAL A 52 11.43 1.15 -1.17
C VAL A 52 11.42 1.15 0.36
N ARG A 53 10.31 0.75 0.99
CA ARG A 53 10.15 0.79 2.46
C ARG A 53 10.63 -0.52 3.10
N ARG A 54 11.95 -0.79 2.99
CA ARG A 54 12.60 -2.04 3.41
C ARG A 54 12.77 -2.16 4.93
N TYR A 55 11.68 -2.00 5.68
CA TYR A 55 11.61 -2.06 7.13
C TYR A 55 10.29 -2.68 7.62
N GLU A 56 10.23 -3.07 8.91
CA GLU A 56 9.01 -3.58 9.54
C GLU A 56 7.86 -2.58 9.39
N GLY A 57 6.69 -3.04 8.95
CA GLY A 57 5.53 -2.17 8.71
C GLY A 57 5.62 -1.33 7.44
N GLY A 58 6.67 -1.46 6.63
CA GLY A 58 6.81 -0.71 5.39
C GLY A 58 5.71 -1.03 4.37
N LYS A 59 5.16 -2.25 4.39
CA LYS A 59 4.03 -2.62 3.52
C LYS A 59 2.72 -2.01 4.02
N LEU A 60 2.51 -1.99 5.34
CA LEU A 60 1.37 -1.31 5.97
C LEU A 60 1.39 0.19 5.63
N GLU A 61 2.54 0.85 5.81
CA GLU A 61 2.73 2.26 5.48
C GLU A 61 2.45 2.55 4.00
N LYS A 62 2.97 1.71 3.09
CA LYS A 62 2.68 1.84 1.65
C LYS A 62 1.19 1.72 1.36
N THR A 63 0.50 0.79 2.01
CA THR A 63 -0.94 0.56 1.80
C THR A 63 -1.74 1.78 2.19
N ALA A 64 -1.50 2.32 3.39
CA ALA A 64 -2.15 3.53 3.88
C ALA A 64 -1.88 4.76 2.99
N SER A 65 -0.63 4.94 2.55
CA SER A 65 -0.24 6.01 1.62
C SER A 65 -0.98 5.92 0.28
N VAL A 66 -0.96 4.75 -0.36
CA VAL A 66 -1.58 4.53 -1.67
C VAL A 66 -3.10 4.69 -1.61
N LEU A 67 -3.76 4.21 -0.54
CA LEU A 67 -5.19 4.42 -0.34
C LEU A 67 -5.54 5.90 -0.19
N SER A 68 -4.73 6.66 0.55
CA SER A 68 -4.93 8.10 0.72
C SER A 68 -4.83 8.82 -0.63
N ILE A 69 -3.83 8.50 -1.46
CA ILE A 69 -3.68 9.07 -2.80
C ILE A 69 -4.88 8.68 -3.70
N ALA A 70 -5.34 7.43 -3.62
CA ALA A 70 -6.49 6.96 -4.40
C ALA A 70 -7.78 7.74 -4.05
N LEU A 71 -8.02 8.03 -2.77
CA LEU A 71 -9.15 8.84 -2.32
C LEU A 71 -9.06 10.28 -2.83
N CYS A 72 -7.89 10.93 -2.75
CA CYS A 72 -7.72 12.28 -3.28
C CYS A 72 -7.94 12.35 -4.81
N MET A 73 -7.61 11.28 -5.53
CA MET A 73 -7.82 11.20 -6.97
C MET A 73 -9.31 11.09 -7.31
N TYR A 74 -10.08 10.36 -6.53
CA TYR A 74 -11.51 10.13 -6.79
C TYR A 74 -12.32 11.43 -6.83
N ASP A 75 -11.97 12.41 -5.98
CA ASP A 75 -12.63 13.73 -5.96
C ASP A 75 -12.57 14.46 -7.31
N ASN A 76 -11.62 14.11 -8.18
CA ASN A 76 -11.43 14.72 -9.50
C ASN A 76 -11.95 13.87 -10.66
N TYR A 77 -12.21 12.58 -10.43
CA TYR A 77 -12.56 11.60 -11.48
C TYR A 77 -13.63 10.63 -10.95
N PRO A 78 -14.87 11.11 -10.75
CA PRO A 78 -15.94 10.34 -10.11
C PRO A 78 -16.39 9.11 -10.92
N GLU A 79 -16.04 9.02 -12.21
CA GLU A 79 -16.34 7.87 -13.07
C GLU A 79 -15.52 6.62 -12.74
N ILE A 80 -14.45 6.76 -11.96
CA ILE A 80 -13.62 5.64 -11.51
C ILE A 80 -14.40 4.80 -10.50
N ASP A 81 -14.39 3.48 -10.67
CA ASP A 81 -14.91 2.56 -9.65
C ASP A 81 -14.00 2.54 -8.41
N ILE A 82 -14.17 3.53 -7.53
CA ILE A 82 -13.33 3.71 -6.34
C ILE A 82 -13.43 2.53 -5.38
N ASP A 83 -14.63 1.94 -5.25
CA ASP A 83 -14.85 0.75 -4.46
C ASP A 83 -13.97 -0.41 -4.93
N LEU A 84 -13.91 -0.64 -6.25
CA LEU A 84 -13.04 -1.67 -6.84
C LEU A 84 -11.56 -1.34 -6.62
N LEU A 85 -11.16 -0.09 -6.86
CA LEU A 85 -9.78 0.35 -6.73
C LEU A 85 -9.25 0.22 -5.29
N LEU A 86 -9.98 0.73 -4.30
CA LEU A 86 -9.61 0.62 -2.88
C LEU A 86 -9.56 -0.84 -2.44
N THR A 87 -10.54 -1.65 -2.84
CA THR A 87 -10.57 -3.08 -2.55
C THR A 87 -9.34 -3.80 -3.12
N ALA A 88 -8.99 -3.51 -4.38
CA ALA A 88 -7.83 -4.08 -5.04
C ALA A 88 -6.52 -3.68 -4.34
N ILE A 89 -6.37 -2.43 -3.90
CA ILE A 89 -5.19 -1.96 -3.14
C ILE A 89 -5.04 -2.73 -1.82
N ILE A 90 -6.13 -2.84 -1.03
CA ILE A 90 -6.10 -3.54 0.26
C ILE A 90 -5.75 -5.02 0.06
N LEU A 91 -6.43 -5.71 -0.86
CA LEU A 91 -6.17 -7.13 -1.14
C LEU A 91 -4.78 -7.38 -1.69
N TYR A 92 -4.29 -6.52 -2.60
CA TYR A 92 -2.93 -6.63 -3.13
C TYR A 92 -1.89 -6.59 -2.01
N SER A 93 -2.16 -5.79 -0.98
CA SER A 93 -1.31 -5.72 0.19
C SER A 93 -1.36 -6.99 1.04
N PHE A 94 -2.55 -7.47 1.39
CA PHE A 94 -2.70 -8.71 2.17
C PHE A 94 -2.23 -9.96 1.44
N SER A 95 -2.20 -9.97 0.10
CA SER A 95 -1.70 -11.10 -0.70
C SER A 95 -0.28 -11.53 -0.32
N SER A 96 0.51 -10.63 0.27
CA SER A 96 1.85 -10.91 0.76
C SER A 96 1.92 -11.88 1.95
N LEU A 97 0.81 -12.11 2.65
CA LEU A 97 0.73 -13.03 3.80
C LEU A 97 0.42 -14.47 3.41
N TYR A 98 0.09 -14.72 2.15
CA TYR A 98 -0.44 -15.99 1.69
C TYR A 98 0.34 -16.49 0.48
N THR A 99 0.28 -17.79 0.24
CA THR A 99 0.68 -18.32 -1.07
C THR A 99 -0.30 -17.86 -2.15
N LYS A 100 0.15 -17.87 -3.41
CA LYS A 100 -0.72 -17.51 -4.55
C LYS A 100 -2.00 -18.33 -4.61
N ARG A 101 -1.94 -19.61 -4.25
CA ARG A 101 -3.08 -20.54 -4.27
C ARG A 101 -4.06 -20.21 -3.17
N GLU A 102 -3.58 -20.09 -1.93
CA GLU A 102 -4.42 -19.72 -0.78
C GLU A 102 -5.12 -18.38 -1.01
N PHE A 103 -4.38 -17.38 -1.50
CA PHE A 103 -4.96 -16.07 -1.75
C PHE A 103 -6.00 -16.09 -2.87
N TYR A 104 -5.79 -16.92 -3.91
CA TYR A 104 -6.74 -17.07 -5.00
C TYR A 104 -8.09 -17.61 -4.52
N GLU A 105 -8.09 -18.55 -3.56
CA GLU A 105 -9.34 -19.10 -3.01
C GLU A 105 -10.22 -18.05 -2.33
N TYR A 106 -9.63 -17.00 -1.74
CA TYR A 106 -10.41 -15.90 -1.15
C TYR A 106 -11.12 -15.03 -2.19
N ILE A 107 -10.55 -14.91 -3.39
CA ILE A 107 -10.94 -13.89 -4.38
C ILE A 107 -11.52 -14.48 -5.67
N LYS A 108 -11.52 -15.80 -5.86
CA LYS A 108 -11.93 -16.46 -7.10
C LYS A 108 -13.35 -16.11 -7.54
N ASP A 109 -14.23 -15.81 -6.58
CA ASP A 109 -15.61 -15.41 -6.80
C ASP A 109 -15.77 -13.91 -7.14
N TYR A 110 -14.65 -13.19 -7.25
CA TYR A 110 -14.56 -11.77 -7.60
C TYR A 110 -13.68 -11.59 -8.85
N PRO A 111 -14.17 -12.02 -10.03
CA PRO A 111 -13.37 -12.07 -11.26
C PRO A 111 -12.79 -10.70 -11.66
N GLU A 112 -13.45 -9.60 -11.28
CA GLU A 112 -12.99 -8.23 -11.53
C GLU A 112 -11.74 -7.84 -10.72
N LEU A 113 -11.45 -8.51 -9.59
CA LEU A 113 -10.27 -8.27 -8.77
C LEU A 113 -9.04 -9.05 -9.28
N ILE A 114 -9.26 -10.12 -10.05
CA ILE A 114 -8.19 -10.98 -10.58
C ILE A 114 -7.16 -10.19 -11.41
N PRO A 115 -7.52 -9.26 -12.32
CA PRO A 115 -6.55 -8.50 -13.11
C PRO A 115 -5.54 -7.69 -12.29
N PHE A 116 -5.96 -7.17 -11.13
CA PHE A 116 -5.11 -6.37 -10.23
C PHE A 116 -4.05 -7.23 -9.52
N LEU A 117 -4.41 -8.48 -9.22
CA LEU A 117 -3.65 -9.37 -8.35
C LEU A 117 -2.84 -10.40 -9.14
N TYR A 118 -3.38 -10.86 -10.26
CA TYR A 118 -2.83 -11.90 -11.13
C TYR A 118 -2.88 -11.42 -12.58
N ARG A 119 -2.00 -10.48 -12.92
CA ARG A 119 -1.85 -9.92 -14.27
C ARG A 119 -1.98 -11.00 -15.36
N LYS A 120 -3.10 -11.04 -16.06
CA LYS A 120 -3.24 -11.82 -17.30
C LYS A 120 -3.00 -10.89 -18.48
N LYS A 121 -1.86 -11.07 -19.16
CA LYS A 121 -1.33 -10.22 -20.25
C LYS A 121 -2.20 -10.10 -21.53
N ARG A 122 -3.46 -10.52 -21.55
CA ARG A 122 -4.21 -10.76 -22.80
C ARG A 122 -5.38 -9.80 -23.11
N LYS A 123 -5.71 -8.84 -22.24
CA LYS A 123 -6.72 -7.79 -22.54
C LYS A 123 -6.17 -6.41 -22.20
N LYS A 124 -6.59 -5.38 -22.94
CA LYS A 124 -6.32 -3.97 -22.57
C LYS A 124 -6.80 -3.76 -21.13
N PRO A 125 -5.98 -3.20 -20.23
CA PRO A 125 -6.39 -2.96 -18.85
C PRO A 125 -7.54 -1.95 -18.84
N ILE A 126 -8.55 -2.22 -18.01
CA ILE A 126 -9.56 -1.21 -17.67
C ILE A 126 -8.89 -0.06 -16.90
N LEU A 127 -9.53 1.10 -16.89
CA LEU A 127 -8.98 2.33 -16.30
C LEU A 127 -8.47 2.11 -14.87
N GLU A 128 -9.23 1.42 -14.03
CA GLU A 128 -8.88 1.14 -12.63
C GLU A 128 -7.59 0.33 -12.51
N VAL A 129 -7.35 -0.62 -13.42
CA VAL A 129 -6.12 -1.43 -13.40
C VAL A 129 -4.90 -0.57 -13.76
N LEU A 130 -5.05 0.35 -14.73
CA LEU A 130 -3.99 1.31 -15.06
C LEU A 130 -3.69 2.20 -13.84
N LEU A 131 -4.72 2.79 -13.26
CA LEU A 131 -4.59 3.68 -12.10
C LEU A 131 -3.99 2.98 -10.89
N PHE A 132 -4.43 1.76 -10.59
CA PHE A 132 -3.85 0.93 -9.55
C PHE A 132 -2.33 0.78 -9.69
N GLU A 133 -1.86 0.46 -10.90
CA GLU A 133 -0.43 0.30 -11.14
C GLU A 133 0.33 1.62 -11.00
N ASP A 134 -0.24 2.70 -11.50
CA ASP A 134 0.41 4.00 -11.51
C ASP A 134 0.43 4.65 -10.12
N LEU A 135 -0.61 4.46 -9.31
CA LEU A 135 -0.61 4.85 -7.90
C LEU A 135 0.50 4.14 -7.11
N LEU A 136 0.66 2.82 -7.30
CA LEU A 136 1.73 2.06 -6.65
C LEU A 136 3.13 2.53 -7.07
N LYS A 137 3.31 2.92 -8.34
CA LYS A 137 4.58 3.46 -8.86
C LYS A 137 4.83 4.89 -8.41
N LEU A 138 3.79 5.72 -8.35
CA LEU A 138 3.85 7.11 -7.92
C LEU A 138 4.34 7.18 -6.47
N ASP A 139 3.71 6.43 -5.57
CA ASP A 139 4.14 6.33 -4.17
C ASP A 139 5.60 5.85 -4.06
N ASP A 140 5.99 4.79 -4.80
CA ASP A 140 7.38 4.32 -4.83
C ASP A 140 8.36 5.41 -5.27
N LYS A 141 8.00 6.19 -6.29
CA LYS A 141 8.83 7.27 -6.84
C LYS A 141 9.00 8.41 -5.84
N ILE A 142 7.91 8.85 -5.22
CA ILE A 142 7.92 9.90 -4.19
C ILE A 142 8.79 9.48 -3.02
N MET A 143 8.60 8.27 -2.49
CA MET A 143 9.36 7.79 -1.34
C MET A 143 10.85 7.61 -1.61
N LYS A 144 11.21 7.11 -2.81
CA LYS A 144 12.63 7.05 -3.22
C LYS A 144 13.26 8.44 -3.21
N TYR A 145 12.57 9.43 -3.73
CA TYR A 145 13.07 10.80 -3.75
C TYR A 145 13.20 11.39 -2.34
N ILE A 146 12.23 11.14 -1.45
CA ILE A 146 12.30 11.55 -0.04
C ILE A 146 13.50 10.90 0.67
N PHE A 147 13.73 9.61 0.49
CA PHE A 147 14.88 8.93 1.10
C PHE A 147 16.21 9.45 0.58
N GLN A 148 16.34 9.66 -0.74
CA GLN A 148 17.54 10.26 -1.32
C GLN A 148 17.83 11.67 -0.76
N ARG A 149 16.79 12.48 -0.54
CA ARG A 149 16.96 13.80 0.10
C ARG A 149 17.43 13.69 1.53
N ARG A 150 16.81 12.82 2.34
CA ARG A 150 17.20 12.60 3.74
C ARG A 150 18.64 12.09 3.87
N GLU A 151 19.07 11.19 2.99
CA GLU A 151 20.45 10.69 2.97
C GLU A 151 21.46 11.80 2.63
N LYS A 152 21.13 12.70 1.71
CA LYS A 152 21.98 13.88 1.41
C LYS A 152 22.06 14.84 2.58
N ASP A 153 20.93 15.16 3.20
CA ASP A 153 20.88 16.07 4.35
C ASP A 153 21.66 15.51 5.55
N ASP A 154 21.56 14.20 5.81
CA ASP A 154 22.32 13.50 6.84
C ASP A 154 23.82 13.46 6.53
N TRP A 155 24.20 13.34 5.25
CA TRP A 155 25.61 13.40 4.82
C TRP A 155 26.20 14.80 5.05
N HIS A 156 25.48 15.87 4.69
CA HIS A 156 25.92 17.25 4.94
C HIS A 156 26.08 17.53 6.44
N ARG A 157 25.13 17.09 7.28
CA ARG A 157 25.24 17.22 8.75
C ARG A 157 26.43 16.47 9.35
N LYS A 158 26.79 15.31 8.79
CA LYS A 158 27.95 14.53 9.26
C LYS A 158 29.28 15.09 8.76
N GLY A 159 29.30 15.67 7.55
CA GLY A 159 30.47 16.36 6.98
C GLY A 159 30.88 17.61 7.77
N ASP A 160 29.90 18.37 8.29
CA ASP A 160 30.17 19.54 9.13
C ASP A 160 30.81 19.18 10.49
N ILE A 161 30.50 18.01 11.04
CA ILE A 161 31.05 17.57 12.34
C ILE A 161 32.49 17.05 12.20
N SER A 162 32.90 16.58 11.03
CA SER A 162 34.30 16.18 10.77
C SER A 162 35.27 17.35 10.62
N GLY A 163 34.79 18.59 10.45
CA GLY A 163 35.62 19.79 10.35
C GLY A 163 36.06 20.41 11.69
N TRP A 164 35.59 19.88 12.82
CA TRP A 164 35.82 20.46 14.16
C TRP A 164 36.72 19.61 15.07
N LYS A 165 37.41 18.58 14.54
CA LYS A 165 38.33 17.72 15.32
C LYS A 165 39.81 18.03 15.15
N SER A 166 40.16 19.23 14.68
CA SER A 166 41.55 19.68 14.60
C SER A 166 41.67 21.16 14.94
N LEU A 167 41.46 21.50 16.21
CA LEU A 167 42.00 22.68 16.88
C LEU A 167 42.33 22.30 18.33
#